data_AF-A0A858WTK1-F1
#
_entry.id   AF-A0A858WTK1-F1
#
_cell.length_a   1.000
_cell.length_b   1.000
_cell.length_c   1.000
_cell.angle_alpha   90.00
_cell.angle_beta   90.00
_cell.angle_gamma   90.00
#
_symmetry.space_group_name_H-M   'P 1'
#
loop_
_entity.id
_entity.type
_entity.pdbx_description
1 polymer ?
#
loop_
_entity_poly.entity_id
_entity_poly.type
_entity_poly.pdbx_seq_one_letter_code
_entity_poly.pdbx_strand_id
1 'polypeptide(L)'
;MPFMSQGYDPEMIALLEECLNSACAATVGSADHIPDDELRRRLAAALLEGAGYGMTDREALIGFALSALPTFREALTRPRH
;
A
#
# COMPACT_ATOMS: atom_id res chain seq x y z
N MET A 1 12.66 4.58 -7.06
CA MET A 1 12.65 3.60 -5.95
C MET A 1 12.37 4.33 -4.63
N PRO A 2 11.11 4.39 -4.17
CA PRO A 2 10.74 5.19 -2.98
C PRO A 2 11.31 4.65 -1.65
N PHE A 3 11.71 3.38 -1.59
CA PHE A 3 12.10 2.70 -0.35
C PHE A 3 13.62 2.67 -0.08
N MET A 4 14.46 2.93 -1.08
CA MET A 4 15.93 2.87 -0.96
C MET A 4 16.55 3.88 0.01
N SER A 5 15.81 4.92 0.42
CA SER A 5 16.33 5.99 1.27
C SER A 5 16.17 5.72 2.77
N GLN A 6 15.55 4.60 3.16
CA GLN A 6 15.09 4.34 4.53
C GLN A 6 15.99 3.39 5.33
N GLY A 7 17.10 2.92 4.75
CA GLY A 7 18.05 2.02 5.44
C GLY A 7 17.54 0.59 5.63
N TYR A 8 16.45 0.20 4.95
CA TYR A 8 15.97 -1.17 4.92
C TYR A 8 16.91 -2.09 4.14
N ASP A 9 16.97 -3.36 4.54
CA ASP A 9 17.64 -4.41 3.80
C ASP A 9 17.07 -4.55 2.37
N PRO A 10 17.89 -4.96 1.39
CA PRO A 10 17.46 -5.11 0.01
C PRO A 10 16.29 -6.08 -0.17
N GLU A 11 16.19 -7.12 0.65
CA GLU A 11 15.05 -8.05 0.66
C GLU A 11 13.75 -7.36 1.09
N MET A 12 13.82 -6.48 2.10
CA MET A 12 12.67 -5.70 2.56
C MET A 12 12.27 -4.66 1.51
N ILE A 13 13.23 -4.02 0.83
CA ILE A 13 12.96 -3.11 -0.28
C ILE A 13 12.22 -3.84 -1.41
N ALA A 14 12.70 -5.01 -1.81
CA ALA A 14 12.05 -5.83 -2.84
C ALA A 14 10.62 -6.19 -2.44
N LEU A 15 10.40 -6.63 -1.19
CA LEU A 15 9.08 -6.93 -0.65
C LEU A 15 8.14 -5.72 -0.74
N LEU A 16 8.61 -4.54 -0.33
CA LEU A 16 7.81 -3.30 -0.36
C LEU A 16 7.48 -2.87 -1.80
N GLU A 17 8.39 -3.05 -2.75
CA GLU A 17 8.12 -2.79 -4.17
C GLU A 17 7.10 -3.78 -4.76
N GLU A 18 7.20 -5.07 -4.41
CA GLU A 18 6.19 -6.06 -4.82
C GLU A 18 4.82 -5.78 -4.20
N CYS A 19 4.78 -5.41 -2.92
CA CYS A 19 3.55 -5.01 -2.24
C CYS A 19 2.94 -3.77 -2.88
N LEU A 20 3.75 -2.77 -3.22
CA LEU A 20 3.31 -1.54 -3.86
C LEU A 20 2.68 -1.82 -5.23
N ASN A 21 3.34 -2.63 -6.08
CA ASN A 21 2.79 -3.01 -7.38
C ASN A 21 1.48 -3.80 -7.22
N SER A 22 1.42 -4.71 -6.24
CA SER A 22 0.22 -5.52 -5.98
C SER A 22 -0.95 -4.65 -5.51
N ALA A 23 -0.69 -3.71 -4.59
CA ALA A 23 -1.68 -2.77 -4.09
C ALA A 23 -2.17 -1.81 -5.20
N CYS A 24 -1.26 -1.28 -6.03
CA CYS A 24 -1.62 -0.48 -7.20
C CYS A 24 -2.54 -1.27 -8.14
N ALA A 25 -2.18 -2.51 -8.48
CA ALA A 25 -2.99 -3.37 -9.32
C ALA A 25 -4.40 -3.63 -8.73
N ALA A 26 -4.50 -3.82 -7.41
CA ALA A 26 -5.78 -4.00 -6.72
C ALA A 26 -6.68 -2.74 -6.74
N THR A 27 -6.08 -1.57 -6.89
CA THR A 27 -6.80 -0.29 -6.96
C THR A 27 -7.19 0.13 -8.38
N VAL A 28 -6.64 -0.53 -9.42
CA VAL A 28 -7.00 -0.30 -10.82
C VAL A 28 -8.51 -0.53 -11.00
N GLY A 29 -9.24 0.53 -11.34
CA GLY A 29 -10.70 0.51 -11.52
C GLY A 29 -11.54 0.89 -10.30
N SER A 30 -10.94 1.01 -9.10
CA SER A 30 -11.62 1.53 -7.90
C SER A 30 -11.17 2.95 -7.52
N ALA A 31 -9.96 3.35 -7.91
CA ALA A 31 -9.37 4.64 -7.59
C ALA A 31 -9.49 5.67 -8.73
N ASP A 32 -10.58 5.65 -9.50
CA ASP A 32 -10.78 6.49 -10.71
C ASP A 32 -10.60 8.00 -10.45
N HIS A 33 -10.75 8.43 -9.20
CA HIS A 33 -10.66 9.84 -8.78
C HIS A 33 -9.30 10.24 -8.19
N ILE A 34 -8.35 9.30 -8.06
CA ILE A 34 -7.02 9.57 -7.49
C ILE A 34 -5.98 9.47 -8.62
N PRO A 35 -5.15 10.49 -8.85
CA PRO A 35 -4.06 10.41 -9.81
C PRO A 35 -3.13 9.23 -9.46
N ASP A 36 -2.72 8.45 -10.48
CA ASP A 36 -1.87 7.25 -10.29
C ASP A 36 -0.59 7.54 -9.47
N ASP A 37 0.02 8.69 -9.70
CA ASP A 37 1.24 9.13 -9.00
C ASP A 37 0.99 9.45 -7.51
N GLU A 38 -0.17 10.05 -7.20
CA GLU A 38 -0.60 10.33 -5.82
C GLU A 38 -1.01 9.05 -5.09
N LEU A 39 -1.72 8.16 -5.79
CA LEU A 39 -2.12 6.85 -5.31
C LEU A 39 -0.89 6.03 -4.91
N ARG A 40 0.11 5.96 -5.81
CA ARG A 40 1.37 5.27 -5.58
C ARG A 40 2.13 5.85 -4.39
N ARG A 41 2.15 7.18 -4.24
CA ARG A 41 2.80 7.85 -3.09
C ARG A 41 2.12 7.50 -1.76
N ARG A 42 0.78 7.51 -1.72
CA ARG A 42 0.01 7.13 -0.51
C ARG A 42 0.23 5.68 -0.13
N LEU A 43 0.17 4.77 -1.10
CA LEU A 43 0.42 3.35 -0.87
C LEU A 43 1.86 3.12 -0.38
N ALA A 44 2.85 3.79 -0.98
CA ALA A 44 4.24 3.68 -0.55
C ALA A 44 4.44 4.21 0.88
N ALA A 45 3.81 5.33 1.25
CA ALA A 45 3.87 5.86 2.60
C ALA A 45 3.25 4.90 3.63
N ALA A 46 2.09 4.31 3.32
CA ALA A 46 1.45 3.34 4.19
C ALA A 46 2.26 2.04 4.34
N LEU A 47 2.90 1.56 3.27
CA LEU A 47 3.81 0.42 3.33
C LEU A 47 5.03 0.69 4.19
N LEU A 48 5.59 1.90 4.11
CA LEU A 48 6.69 2.35 4.98
C LEU A 48 6.27 2.39 6.45
N GLU A 49 5.08 2.92 6.75
CA GLU A 49 4.56 2.91 8.12
C GLU A 49 4.35 1.47 8.62
N GLY A 50 3.72 0.60 7.82
CA GLY A 50 3.55 -0.82 8.15
C GLY A 50 4.87 -1.52 8.45
N ALA A 51 5.88 -1.31 7.61
CA ALA A 51 7.24 -1.78 7.84
C ALA A 51 7.85 -1.23 9.13
N GLY A 52 7.62 0.06 9.44
CA GLY A 52 8.02 0.70 10.69
C GLY A 52 7.38 0.09 11.94
N TYR A 53 6.16 -0.45 11.83
CA TYR A 53 5.51 -1.23 12.89
C TYR A 53 6.03 -2.67 13.01
N GLY A 54 7.00 -3.07 12.18
CA GLY A 54 7.54 -4.43 12.15
C GLY A 54 6.71 -5.42 11.34
N MET A 55 5.79 -4.95 10.48
CA MET A 55 5.08 -5.83 9.56
C MET A 55 6.02 -6.31 8.45
N THR A 56 6.17 -7.62 8.36
CA THR A 56 6.95 -8.28 7.29
C THR A 56 6.09 -9.20 6.43
N ASP A 57 4.82 -9.39 6.80
CA ASP A 57 3.89 -10.20 6.04
C ASP A 57 3.34 -9.42 4.84
N ARG A 58 3.39 -10.06 3.67
CA ARG A 58 3.00 -9.44 2.40
C ARG A 58 1.52 -9.07 2.38
N GLU A 59 0.64 -9.96 2.82
CA GLU A 59 -0.80 -9.72 2.80
C GLU A 59 -1.19 -8.64 3.81
N ALA A 60 -0.58 -8.65 5.00
CA ALA A 60 -0.77 -7.63 6.02
C ALA A 60 -0.34 -6.24 5.52
N LEU A 61 0.84 -6.14 4.87
CA LEU A 61 1.34 -4.89 4.31
C LEU A 61 0.42 -4.34 3.21
N ILE A 62 -0.02 -5.20 2.28
CA ILE A 62 -0.96 -4.81 1.21
C ILE A 62 -2.30 -4.37 1.81
N GLY A 63 -2.85 -5.14 2.76
CA GLY A 63 -4.11 -4.80 3.43
C GLY A 63 -4.02 -3.48 4.20
N PHE A 64 -2.91 -3.25 4.89
CA PHE A 64 -2.65 -1.99 5.59
C PHE A 64 -2.56 -0.83 4.61
N ALA A 65 -1.81 -0.99 3.50
CA ALA A 65 -1.68 0.05 2.48
C ALA A 65 -3.01 0.39 1.80
N LEU A 66 -3.83 -0.62 1.49
CA LEU A 66 -5.18 -0.42 0.94
C LEU A 66 -6.10 0.27 1.95
N SER A 67 -6.01 -0.06 3.24
CA SER A 67 -6.82 0.59 4.28
C SER A 67 -6.54 2.09 4.44
N ALA A 68 -5.34 2.55 4.04
CA ALA A 68 -4.98 3.96 4.01
C ALA A 68 -5.73 4.75 2.91
N LEU A 69 -6.30 4.07 1.92
CA LEU A 69 -7.10 4.71 0.88
C LEU A 69 -8.55 4.89 1.35
N PRO A 70 -9.12 6.10 1.23
CA PRO A 70 -10.49 6.37 1.70
C PRO A 70 -11.52 5.47 1.01
N THR A 71 -11.38 5.21 -0.29
CA THR A 71 -12.28 4.35 -1.06
C THR A 71 -12.33 2.91 -0.54
N PHE A 72 -11.18 2.35 -0.13
CA PHE A 72 -11.10 1.01 0.45
C PHE A 72 -11.53 0.99 1.92
N ARG A 73 -11.25 2.07 2.67
CA ARG A 73 -11.77 2.26 4.04
C ARG A 73 -13.29 2.27 4.06
N GLU A 74 -13.92 2.93 3.08
CA GLU A 74 -15.37 2.93 2.89
C GLU A 74 -15.91 1.57 2.44
N ALA A 75 -15.19 0.85 1.59
CA ALA A 75 -15.55 -0.52 1.20
C ALA A 75 -15.49 -1.52 2.37
N LEU A 76 -14.57 -1.33 3.32
CA LEU A 76 -14.47 -2.12 4.55
C LEU A 76 -15.53 -1.73 5.60
N THR A 77 -16.02 -0.49 5.58
CA THR A 77 -17.02 0.02 6.55
C THR A 77 -18.45 -0.02 6.03
N ARG A 78 -18.68 -0.18 4.72
CA ARG A 78 -20.01 -0.51 4.18
C ARG A 78 -20.25 -2.02 4.32
N PRO A 79 -21.17 -2.47 5.21
CA PRO A 79 -21.68 -3.82 5.08
C PRO A 79 -22.31 -3.95 3.69
N ARG A 80 -21.87 -4.95 2.93
CA ARG A 80 -22.53 -5.36 1.68
C ARG A 80 -23.96 -5.74 2.05
N HIS A 81 -24.91 -4.85 1.78
CA HIS A 81 -26.31 -5.00 2.15
C HIS A 81 -27.16 -5.37 0.92
#